data_AF-A0A6P5SAQ9-F1
#
_entry.id   AF-A0A6P5SAQ9-F1
#
_cell.length_a   1.000
_cell.length_b   1.000
_cell.length_c   1.000
_cell.angle_alpha   90.00
_cell.angle_beta   90.00
_cell.angle_gamma   90.00
#
_symmetry.space_group_name_H-M   'P 1'
#
loop_
_entity.id
_entity.type
_entity.pdbx_description
1 polymer ?
#
loop_
_entity_poly.entity_id
_entity_poly.type
_entity_poly.pdbx_seq_one_letter_code
_entity_poly.pdbx_strand_id
1 'polypeptide(L)'
;MGGFGKSDLSKLDMPPPLLALCQHVQTKLLPTNEAVTVHMPKEVFGFEHDTFLLPDDILQFGSMVEIGTTVISVYMRFLFDYLKMANMVNLVGLVDPGLVSSQSGSLSDRTKHLSNRLKTADGNQFFLVPYNPGDHWVMVIVRPATETAYYMNSLPKTLS
;
A
#
# COMPACT_ATOMS: atom_id res chain seq x y z
N MET A 1 -19.33 12.63 10.02
CA MET A 1 -20.08 11.41 9.66
C MET A 1 -20.98 11.74 8.48
N GLY A 2 -20.47 11.59 7.26
CA GLY A 2 -21.28 11.57 6.05
C GLY A 2 -21.36 10.12 5.59
N GLY A 3 -22.55 9.52 5.67
CA GLY A 3 -22.75 8.16 5.14
C GLY A 3 -22.46 8.17 3.64
N PHE A 4 -21.69 7.20 3.16
CA PHE A 4 -21.49 6.97 1.73
C PHE A 4 -22.87 6.81 1.08
N GLY A 5 -23.22 7.74 0.20
CA GLY A 5 -24.23 7.48 -0.81
C GLY A 5 -23.72 6.31 -1.63
N LYS A 6 -24.41 5.16 -1.56
CA LYS A 6 -24.05 3.94 -2.30
C LYS A 6 -23.71 4.31 -3.74
N SER A 7 -22.42 4.31 -4.09
CA SER A 7 -22.00 4.32 -5.48
C SER A 7 -22.57 3.06 -6.10
N ASP A 8 -23.33 3.22 -7.17
CA ASP A 8 -23.93 2.11 -7.88
C ASP A 8 -22.83 1.39 -8.66
N LEU A 9 -22.19 0.41 -8.01
CA LEU A 9 -21.07 -0.35 -8.57
C LEU A 9 -21.41 -1.01 -9.91
N SER A 10 -22.70 -1.24 -10.20
CA SER A 10 -23.15 -1.80 -11.48
C SER A 10 -22.94 -0.87 -12.68
N LYS A 11 -22.69 0.42 -12.43
CA LYS A 11 -22.43 1.43 -13.46
C LYS A 11 -20.95 1.64 -13.76
N LEU A 12 -20.07 1.01 -12.99
CA LEU A 12 -18.63 1.06 -13.21
C LEU A 12 -18.21 -0.10 -14.11
N ASP A 13 -17.44 0.19 -15.15
CA ASP A 13 -16.82 -0.83 -16.01
C ASP A 13 -15.67 -1.50 -15.23
N MET A 14 -16.04 -2.46 -14.40
CA MET A 14 -15.17 -3.09 -13.42
C MET A 14 -14.75 -4.50 -13.86
N PRO A 15 -13.45 -4.87 -13.73
CA PRO A 15 -13.03 -6.25 -13.99
C PRO A 15 -13.83 -7.27 -13.16
N PRO A 16 -14.24 -8.41 -13.73
CA PRO A 16 -15.10 -9.38 -13.02
C PRO A 16 -14.60 -9.81 -11.62
N PRO A 17 -13.28 -10.02 -11.39
CA PRO A 17 -12.80 -10.34 -10.05
C PRO A 17 -13.02 -9.23 -9.02
N LEU A 18 -12.86 -7.97 -9.44
CA LEU A 18 -13.07 -6.81 -8.57
C LEU A 18 -14.56 -6.64 -8.25
N LEU A 19 -15.44 -6.90 -9.23
CA LEU A 19 -16.88 -6.87 -9.01
C LEU A 19 -17.32 -7.94 -8.01
N ALA A 20 -16.83 -9.17 -8.17
CA ALA A 20 -17.11 -10.25 -7.25
C ALA A 20 -16.63 -9.93 -5.82
N LEU A 21 -15.45 -9.32 -5.69
CA LEU A 21 -14.94 -8.86 -4.40
C LEU A 21 -15.85 -7.80 -3.77
N CYS A 22 -16.22 -6.75 -4.51
CA CYS A 22 -17.09 -5.71 -3.97
C CYS A 22 -18.48 -6.25 -3.59
N GLN A 23 -19.05 -7.15 -4.40
CA GLN A 23 -20.31 -7.83 -4.07
C GLN A 23 -20.19 -8.67 -2.80
N HIS A 24 -19.07 -9.39 -2.62
CA HIS A 24 -18.80 -10.13 -1.40
C HIS A 24 -18.75 -9.21 -0.18
N VAL A 25 -18.03 -8.09 -0.27
CA VAL A 25 -17.95 -7.10 0.82
C VAL A 25 -19.34 -6.56 1.17
N GLN A 26 -20.13 -6.15 0.19
CA GLN A 26 -21.47 -5.59 0.41
C GLN A 26 -22.42 -6.58 1.07
N THR A 27 -22.33 -7.87 0.72
CA THR A 27 -23.28 -8.90 1.17
C THR A 27 -22.85 -9.60 2.45
N LYS A 28 -21.54 -9.63 2.76
CA LYS A 28 -20.98 -10.40 3.87
C LYS A 28 -20.33 -9.55 4.96
N LEU A 29 -19.48 -8.58 4.59
CA LEU A 29 -18.65 -7.85 5.56
C LEU A 29 -19.31 -6.56 6.05
N LEU A 30 -19.98 -5.84 5.15
CA LEU A 30 -20.66 -4.58 5.48
C LEU A 30 -21.78 -4.76 6.53
N PRO A 31 -22.64 -5.81 6.48
CA PRO A 31 -23.71 -5.98 7.47
C PRO A 31 -23.21 -6.20 8.91
N THR A 32 -22.03 -6.81 9.07
CA THR A 32 -21.41 -7.06 10.38
C THR A 32 -20.38 -6.00 10.76
N ASN A 33 -20.07 -5.07 9.84
CA ASN A 33 -18.98 -4.10 9.94
C ASN A 33 -17.65 -4.76 10.32
N GLU A 34 -17.41 -5.95 9.76
CA GLU A 34 -16.24 -6.77 10.08
C GLU A 34 -15.05 -6.37 9.20
N ALA A 35 -13.90 -6.15 9.84
CA ALA A 35 -12.65 -5.90 9.15
C ALA A 35 -11.93 -7.22 8.85
N VAL A 36 -11.24 -7.29 7.72
CA VAL A 36 -10.32 -8.40 7.43
C VAL A 36 -8.99 -8.09 8.10
N THR A 37 -8.61 -8.88 9.09
CA THR A 37 -7.30 -8.78 9.75
C THR A 37 -6.23 -9.40 8.86
N VAL A 38 -5.20 -8.61 8.54
CA VAL A 38 -4.02 -9.04 7.79
C VAL A 38 -2.81 -8.91 8.71
N HIS A 39 -2.28 -10.06 9.13
CA HIS A 39 -1.03 -10.09 9.88
C HIS A 39 0.13 -9.60 9.01
N MET A 40 1.04 -8.79 9.55
CA MET A 40 2.24 -8.29 8.87
C MET A 40 3.47 -8.78 9.64
N PRO A 41 4.12 -9.87 9.18
CA PRO A 41 5.30 -10.37 9.87
C PRO A 41 6.46 -9.40 9.68
N LYS A 42 7.42 -9.44 10.61
CA LYS A 42 8.54 -8.50 10.70
C LYS A 42 9.31 -8.34 9.39
N GLU A 43 9.41 -9.38 8.59
CA GLU A 43 10.16 -9.41 7.35
C GLU A 43 9.59 -8.46 6.28
N VAL A 44 8.28 -8.21 6.30
CA VAL A 44 7.60 -7.35 5.30
C VAL A 44 8.10 -5.92 5.40
N PHE A 45 8.02 -5.30 6.59
CA PHE A 45 8.32 -3.87 6.78
C PHE A 45 9.41 -3.58 7.81
N GLY A 46 10.00 -4.60 8.42
CA GLY A 46 11.04 -4.48 9.46
C GLY A 46 10.50 -4.52 10.90
N PHE A 47 9.18 -4.57 11.06
CA PHE A 47 8.49 -4.69 12.35
C PHE A 47 7.18 -5.48 12.17
N GLU A 48 6.79 -6.20 13.21
CA GLU A 48 5.58 -7.03 13.22
C GLU A 48 4.38 -6.20 13.71
N HIS A 49 3.24 -6.35 13.05
CA HIS A 49 1.97 -5.74 13.45
C HIS A 49 0.80 -6.41 12.72
N ASP A 50 -0.43 -6.07 13.08
CA ASP A 50 -1.62 -6.41 12.29
C ASP A 50 -2.16 -5.15 11.60
N THR A 51 -2.62 -5.31 10.37
CA THR A 51 -3.35 -4.30 9.60
C THR A 51 -4.80 -4.75 9.42
N PHE A 52 -5.74 -3.80 9.39
CA PHE A 52 -7.16 -4.08 9.25
C PHE A 52 -7.67 -3.50 7.95
N LEU A 53 -8.15 -4.36 7.05
CA LEU A 53 -8.78 -3.93 5.80
C LEU A 53 -10.29 -3.81 6.03
N LEU A 54 -10.79 -2.58 6.01
CA LEU A 54 -12.20 -2.28 6.25
C LEU A 54 -13.04 -2.53 4.98
N PRO A 55 -14.34 -2.82 5.11
CA PRO A 55 -15.26 -2.85 3.97
C PRO A 55 -15.17 -1.59 3.10
N ASP A 56 -15.07 -0.42 3.74
CA ASP A 56 -14.96 0.87 3.05
C ASP A 56 -13.67 0.99 2.22
N ASP A 57 -12.54 0.45 2.69
CA ASP A 57 -11.27 0.48 1.94
C ASP A 57 -11.43 -0.25 0.59
N ILE A 58 -12.12 -1.40 0.61
CA ILE A 58 -12.32 -2.24 -0.59
C ILE A 58 -13.35 -1.60 -1.52
N LEU A 59 -14.42 -1.00 -0.97
CA LEU A 59 -15.45 -0.33 -1.77
C LEU A 59 -14.91 0.95 -2.42
N GLN A 60 -14.05 1.71 -1.74
CA GLN A 60 -13.36 2.87 -2.30
C GLN A 60 -12.40 2.45 -3.42
N PHE A 61 -11.61 1.40 -3.20
CA PHE A 61 -10.73 0.83 -4.22
C PHE A 61 -11.53 0.39 -5.46
N GLY A 62 -12.64 -0.34 -5.28
CA GLY A 62 -13.53 -0.73 -6.37
C GLY A 62 -14.18 0.47 -7.08
N SER A 63 -14.48 1.54 -6.35
CA SER A 63 -15.11 2.74 -6.91
C SER A 63 -14.13 3.67 -7.64
N MET A 64 -12.88 3.25 -7.85
CA MET A 64 -11.83 4.06 -8.48
C MET A 64 -11.57 5.39 -7.75
N VAL A 65 -11.79 5.40 -6.43
CA VAL A 65 -11.38 6.51 -5.55
C VAL A 65 -9.88 6.38 -5.26
N GLU A 66 -9.27 7.45 -4.74
CA GLU A 66 -7.89 7.40 -4.26
C GLU A 66 -7.69 6.20 -3.31
N ILE A 67 -6.63 5.43 -3.60
CA ILE A 67 -6.33 4.20 -2.87
C ILE A 67 -5.77 4.58 -1.50
N GLY A 68 -6.39 4.07 -0.43
CA GLY A 68 -5.90 4.27 0.94
C GLY A 68 -4.56 3.55 1.19
N THR A 69 -3.80 4.05 2.17
CA THR A 69 -2.53 3.44 2.64
C THR A 69 -2.69 1.96 2.98
N THR A 70 -3.76 1.59 3.67
CA THR A 70 -4.09 0.21 4.07
C THR A 70 -4.11 -0.75 2.88
N VAL A 71 -4.76 -0.37 1.78
CA VAL A 71 -4.88 -1.22 0.58
C VAL A 71 -3.50 -1.46 -0.04
N ILE A 72 -2.65 -0.43 -0.08
CA ILE A 72 -1.27 -0.56 -0.58
C ILE A 72 -0.42 -1.42 0.37
N SER A 73 -0.55 -1.26 1.69
CA SER A 73 0.16 -2.11 2.66
C SER A 73 -0.23 -3.59 2.52
N VAL A 74 -1.52 -3.88 2.30
CA VAL A 74 -2.00 -5.25 2.03
C VAL A 74 -1.45 -5.79 0.70
N TYR A 75 -1.39 -4.96 -0.35
CA TYR A 75 -0.75 -5.36 -1.60
C TYR A 75 0.75 -5.64 -1.44
N MET A 76 1.46 -4.81 -0.67
CA MET A 76 2.88 -5.02 -0.35
C MET A 76 3.11 -6.34 0.41
N ARG A 77 2.19 -6.72 1.31
CA ARG A 77 2.21 -8.03 1.98
C ARG A 77 2.08 -9.17 0.98
N PHE A 78 1.12 -9.06 0.06
CA PHE A 78 0.97 -10.04 -1.02
C PHE A 78 2.24 -10.13 -1.88
N LEU A 79 2.83 -8.98 -2.25
CA LEU A 79 4.06 -8.93 -3.02
C LEU A 79 5.23 -9.60 -2.27
N PHE A 80 5.35 -9.38 -0.96
CA PHE A 80 6.34 -10.07 -0.13
C PHE A 80 6.18 -11.59 -0.18
N ASP A 81 4.96 -12.10 -0.01
CA ASP A 81 4.69 -13.54 -0.06
C ASP A 81 5.06 -14.12 -1.45
N TYR A 82 4.78 -13.39 -2.52
CA TYR A 82 5.19 -13.76 -3.88
C TYR A 82 6.73 -13.76 -4.04
N LEU A 83 7.43 -12.74 -3.55
CA LEU A 83 8.89 -12.67 -3.56
C LEU A 83 9.52 -13.81 -2.75
N LYS A 84 8.88 -14.20 -1.64
CA LYS A 84 9.30 -15.34 -0.83
C LYS A 84 9.19 -16.65 -1.61
N MET A 85 8.08 -16.86 -2.31
CA MET A 85 7.91 -18.01 -3.20
C MET A 85 8.94 -18.03 -4.34
N ALA A 86 9.32 -16.86 -4.85
CA ALA A 86 10.32 -16.70 -5.90
C ALA A 86 11.78 -16.73 -5.39
N ASN A 87 12.01 -16.87 -4.07
CA ASN A 87 13.33 -16.77 -3.44
C ASN A 87 14.06 -15.43 -3.71
N MET A 88 13.30 -14.34 -3.76
CA MET A 88 13.76 -12.98 -4.09
C MET A 88 13.68 -12.00 -2.91
N VAL A 89 13.34 -12.46 -1.70
CA VAL A 89 13.19 -11.59 -0.51
C VAL A 89 14.48 -10.85 -0.11
N ASN A 90 15.64 -11.38 -0.48
CA ASN A 90 16.93 -10.72 -0.22
C ASN A 90 17.28 -9.67 -1.28
N LEU A 91 16.49 -9.53 -2.36
CA LEU A 91 16.75 -8.53 -3.41
C LEU A 91 15.88 -7.27 -3.22
N VAL A 92 14.74 -7.42 -2.54
CA VAL A 92 13.71 -6.38 -2.46
C VAL A 92 13.32 -6.13 -1.02
N GLY A 93 13.63 -4.93 -0.52
CA GLY A 93 13.07 -4.41 0.73
C GLY A 93 11.75 -3.69 0.47
N LEU A 94 10.77 -3.84 1.35
CA LEU A 94 9.52 -3.08 1.28
C LEU A 94 9.45 -2.08 2.43
N VAL A 95 8.89 -0.90 2.16
CA VAL A 95 8.66 0.16 3.14
C VAL A 95 7.16 0.36 3.32
N ASP A 96 6.74 0.49 4.58
CA ASP A 96 5.33 0.68 4.92
C ASP A 96 4.85 2.08 4.49
N PRO A 97 3.92 2.19 3.52
CA PRO A 97 3.39 3.48 3.06
C PRO A 97 2.72 4.28 4.19
N GLY A 98 2.12 3.59 5.17
CA GLY A 98 1.45 4.19 6.31
C GLY A 98 2.38 4.91 7.28
N LEU A 99 3.70 4.70 7.17
CA LEU A 99 4.70 5.34 8.04
C LEU A 99 5.59 6.36 7.33
N VAL A 100 5.53 6.43 5.99
CA VAL A 100 6.41 7.31 5.21
C VAL A 100 5.68 8.35 4.36
N SER A 101 4.37 8.20 4.14
CA SER A 101 3.56 9.16 3.37
C SER A 101 3.36 10.47 4.11
N SER A 102 3.10 11.58 3.41
CA SER A 102 3.10 12.94 3.98
C SER A 102 2.11 13.14 5.13
N GLN A 103 0.99 12.43 5.09
CA GLN A 103 -0.06 12.47 6.11
C GLN A 103 0.25 11.64 7.36
N SER A 104 1.38 10.92 7.38
CA SER A 104 1.78 10.04 8.48
C SER A 104 2.67 10.76 9.48
N GLY A 105 2.18 11.02 10.69
CA GLY A 105 2.99 11.55 11.81
C GLY A 105 3.76 12.84 11.49
N SER A 106 4.86 13.10 12.23
CA SER A 106 5.76 14.23 11.93
C SER A 106 6.79 13.87 10.86
N LEU A 107 7.39 14.88 10.22
CA LEU A 107 8.51 14.67 9.28
C LEU A 107 9.67 13.88 9.92
N SER A 108 9.96 14.13 11.20
CA SER A 108 10.98 13.42 11.96
C SER A 108 10.64 11.94 12.10
N ASP A 109 9.39 11.63 12.44
CA ASP A 109 8.93 10.24 12.57
C ASP A 109 9.05 9.51 11.23
N ARG A 110 8.56 10.10 10.13
CA ARG A 110 8.65 9.50 8.79
C ARG A 110 10.08 9.23 8.38
N THR A 111 10.96 10.22 8.59
CA THR A 111 12.39 10.11 8.28
C THR A 111 13.04 9.00 9.09
N LYS A 112 12.70 8.88 10.37
CA LYS A 112 13.22 7.83 11.25
C LYS A 112 12.75 6.45 10.79
N HIS A 113 11.48 6.26 10.46
CA HIS A 113 10.96 4.98 9.96
C HIS A 113 11.66 4.57 8.66
N LEU A 114 11.76 5.48 7.69
CA LEU A 114 12.46 5.22 6.43
C LEU A 114 13.94 4.89 6.68
N SER A 115 14.65 5.71 7.45
CA SER A 115 16.08 5.49 7.76
C SER A 115 16.31 4.14 8.45
N ASN A 116 15.48 3.77 9.42
CA ASN A 116 15.59 2.50 10.12
C ASN A 116 15.38 1.31 9.17
N ARG A 117 14.43 1.42 8.24
CA ARG A 117 14.19 0.36 7.25
C ARG A 117 15.33 0.23 6.25
N LEU A 118 15.89 1.35 5.78
CA LEU A 118 17.03 1.33 4.83
C LEU A 118 18.33 0.85 5.48
N LYS A 119 18.52 1.05 6.79
CA LYS A 119 19.71 0.56 7.51
C LYS A 119 19.80 -0.97 7.56
N THR A 120 18.71 -1.69 7.35
CA THR A 120 18.72 -3.15 7.30
C THR A 120 19.12 -3.71 5.93
N ALA A 121 19.48 -2.85 4.97
CA ALA A 121 19.87 -3.27 3.63
C ALA A 121 21.10 -4.18 3.68
N ASP A 122 21.00 -5.36 3.04
CA ASP A 122 22.20 -6.02 2.52
C ASP A 122 22.56 -5.35 1.17
N GLY A 123 23.84 -5.13 0.90
CA GLY A 123 24.30 -4.12 -0.08
C GLY A 123 23.70 -4.18 -1.50
N ASN A 124 23.09 -5.29 -1.93
CA ASN A 124 22.47 -5.37 -3.26
C ASN A 124 20.95 -5.14 -3.27
N GLN A 125 20.34 -4.94 -2.11
CA GLN A 125 18.91 -4.69 -1.99
C GLN A 125 18.50 -3.34 -2.58
N PHE A 126 17.36 -3.34 -3.26
CA PHE A 126 16.60 -2.12 -3.54
C PHE A 126 15.31 -2.12 -2.73
N PHE A 127 14.89 -0.93 -2.31
CA PHE A 127 13.70 -0.73 -1.50
C PHE A 127 12.59 -0.11 -2.32
N LEU A 128 11.42 -0.74 -2.29
CA LEU A 128 10.18 -0.17 -2.83
C LEU A 128 9.54 0.71 -1.76
N VAL A 129 9.43 2.00 -2.07
CA VAL A 129 8.88 3.03 -1.17
C VAL A 129 7.63 3.63 -1.83
N PRO A 130 6.45 3.02 -1.62
CA PRO A 130 5.20 3.66 -1.97
C PRO A 130 5.03 4.92 -1.12
N TYR A 131 4.90 6.07 -1.76
CA TYR A 131 4.85 7.37 -1.10
C TYR A 131 3.70 8.19 -1.67
N ASN A 132 2.89 8.77 -0.78
CA ASN A 132 1.90 9.76 -1.15
C ASN A 132 2.30 11.12 -0.56
N PRO A 133 2.66 12.13 -1.38
CA PRO A 133 2.90 13.48 -0.92
C PRO A 133 1.62 14.26 -0.60
N GLY A 134 0.45 13.80 -1.03
CA GLY A 134 -0.83 14.48 -0.82
C GLY A 134 -2.00 13.68 -1.37
N ASP A 135 -2.16 13.68 -2.69
CA ASP A 135 -3.32 13.16 -3.44
C ASP A 135 -2.92 12.22 -4.59
N HIS A 136 -1.65 11.79 -4.63
CA HIS A 136 -1.13 10.99 -5.74
C HIS A 136 -0.03 10.02 -5.29
N TRP A 137 -0.28 8.73 -5.48
CA TRP A 137 0.71 7.71 -5.17
C TRP A 137 1.83 7.66 -6.20
N VAL A 138 3.05 7.70 -5.68
CA VAL A 138 4.26 7.45 -6.46
C VAL A 138 5.05 6.30 -5.83
N MET A 139 5.88 5.67 -6.64
CA MET A 139 6.82 4.66 -6.16
C MET A 139 8.22 5.22 -6.25
N VAL A 140 8.91 5.30 -5.12
CA VAL A 140 10.33 5.61 -5.07
C VAL A 140 11.09 4.30 -4.88
N ILE A 141 12.04 4.01 -5.77
CA ILE A 141 12.97 2.88 -5.58
C ILE A 141 14.27 3.44 -5.03
N VAL A 142 14.67 3.01 -3.84
CA VAL A 142 15.92 3.43 -3.21
C VAL A 142 16.94 2.29 -3.28
N ARG A 143 18.15 2.57 -3.75
CA ARG A 143 19.32 1.69 -3.66
C ARG A 143 20.34 2.29 -2.71
N PRO A 144 20.37 1.85 -1.44
CA PRO A 144 21.28 2.41 -0.45
C PRO A 144 22.76 2.29 -0.85
N ALA A 145 23.18 1.15 -1.39
CA ALA A 145 24.61 0.93 -1.71
C ALA A 145 25.13 1.76 -2.87
N THR A 146 24.27 2.16 -3.81
CA THR A 146 24.65 3.05 -4.92
C THR A 146 24.23 4.49 -4.66
N GLU A 147 23.68 4.80 -3.48
CA GLU A 147 23.13 6.10 -3.10
C GLU A 147 22.18 6.69 -4.16
N THR A 148 21.41 5.82 -4.82
CA THR A 148 20.54 6.20 -5.94
C THR A 148 19.07 6.06 -5.58
N ALA A 149 18.25 7.00 -6.00
CA ALA A 149 16.80 6.90 -5.94
C ALA A 149 16.17 7.08 -7.33
N TYR A 150 15.18 6.26 -7.65
CA TYR A 150 14.37 6.36 -8.87
C TYR A 150 12.96 6.76 -8.50
N TYR A 151 12.43 7.78 -9.14
CA TYR A 151 11.08 8.28 -8.90
C TYR A 151 10.16 7.84 -10.05
N MET A 152 9.19 6.98 -9.76
CA MET A 152 8.23 6.48 -10.72
C MET A 152 6.88 7.14 -10.48
N ASN A 153 6.45 7.94 -11.45
CA ASN A 153 5.21 8.68 -11.43
C ASN A 153 4.39 8.29 -12.68
N SER A 154 3.17 7.82 -12.47
CA SER A 154 2.24 7.44 -13.53
C SER A 154 1.52 8.63 -14.16
N LEU A 155 1.54 9.81 -13.54
CA LEU A 155 0.96 11.00 -14.15
C LEU A 155 1.78 11.44 -15.37
N PRO A 156 1.11 11.91 -16.43
CA PRO A 156 1.80 12.47 -17.57
C PRO A 156 2.65 13.66 -17.10
N LYS A 157 3.87 13.78 -17.65
CA LYS A 157 4.69 14.96 -17.44
C LYS A 157 3.94 16.17 -17.99
N THR A 158 3.46 17.04 -17.13
CA THR A 158 3.12 18.40 -17.55
C THR A 158 4.43 19.08 -17.95
N LEU A 159 4.53 19.47 -19.21
CA LEU A 159 5.61 20.34 -19.68
C LEU A 159 5.46 21.66 -18.91
N SER A 160 6.36 21.90 -17.95
CA SER A 160 6.56 23.20 -17.31
C SER A 160 7.69 23.94 -18.01
#